data_AF-A0A382FRQ0-F1
#
_entry.id   AF-A0A382FRQ0-F1
#
_cell.length_a   1.000
_cell.length_b   1.000
_cell.length_c   1.000
_cell.angle_alpha   90.00
_cell.angle_beta   90.00
_cell.angle_gamma   90.00
#
_symmetry.space_group_name_H-M   'P 1'
#
loop_
_entity.id
_entity.type
_entity.pdbx_description
1 polymer ?
#
loop_
_entity_poly.entity_id
_entity_poly.type
_entity_poly.pdbx_seq_one_letter_code
_entity_poly.pdbx_strand_id
1 'polypeptide(L)'
;MKAPPFSYIRPEAVEDVIECLQQYGDDAALLAGGQSLMASLNMRLSAPTVLVDINNVDSLSEIVLVGNHLRIGAMTRQVEVE
;
A
#
# COMPACT_ATOMS: atom_id res chain seq x y z
N MET A 1 10.22 -20.59 -1.37
CA MET A 1 11.05 -19.60 -0.66
C MET A 1 10.09 -18.67 0.09
N LYS A 2 10.45 -18.17 1.28
CA LYS A 2 9.57 -17.37 2.15
C LYS A 2 10.17 -15.97 2.33
N ALA A 3 9.31 -14.96 2.43
CA ALA A 3 9.69 -13.59 2.75
C ALA A 3 10.58 -13.51 4.00
N PRO A 4 11.56 -12.58 4.02
CA PRO A 4 12.30 -12.26 5.24
C PRO A 4 11.37 -11.68 6.31
N PRO A 5 11.77 -11.70 7.59
CA PRO A 5 11.05 -10.99 8.64
C PRO A 5 10.95 -9.49 8.33
N PHE A 6 9.79 -8.91 8.59
CA PHE A 6 9.52 -7.47 8.49
C PHE A 6 8.60 -7.04 9.62
N SER A 7 8.69 -5.78 10.02
CA SER A 7 7.68 -5.11 10.83
C SER A 7 6.47 -4.76 9.96
N TYR A 8 5.30 -4.74 10.57
CA TYR A 8 4.04 -4.48 9.88
C TYR A 8 3.31 -3.34 10.59
N ILE A 9 3.00 -2.29 9.85
CA ILE A 9 2.30 -1.10 10.32
C ILE A 9 1.04 -0.93 9.48
N ARG A 10 -0.07 -0.60 10.12
CA ARG A 10 -1.37 -0.48 9.46
C ARG A 10 -2.03 0.85 9.84
N PRO A 11 -1.64 1.96 9.20
CA PRO A 11 -2.24 3.26 9.44
C PRO A 11 -3.68 3.34 8.94
N GLU A 12 -4.44 4.31 9.46
CA GLU A 12 -5.83 4.54 9.08
C GLU A 12 -6.01 5.87 8.31
N ALA A 13 -4.99 6.72 8.29
CA ALA A 13 -4.98 8.01 7.60
C ALA A 13 -3.76 8.18 6.68
N VAL A 14 -3.88 9.03 5.66
CA VAL A 14 -2.80 9.29 4.70
C VAL A 14 -1.61 9.98 5.38
N GLU A 15 -1.89 10.84 6.35
CA GLU A 15 -0.91 11.55 7.15
C GLU A 15 0.00 10.57 7.89
N ASP A 16 -0.57 9.57 8.55
CA ASP A 16 0.17 8.53 9.27
C ASP A 16 1.02 7.67 8.31
N VAL A 17 0.53 7.42 7.09
CA VAL A 17 1.32 6.73 6.04
C VAL A 17 2.53 7.56 5.66
N ILE A 18 2.35 8.87 5.44
CA ILE A 18 3.45 9.78 5.09
C ILE A 18 4.47 9.84 6.23
N GLU A 19 4.02 9.93 7.49
CA GLU A 19 4.89 9.89 8.66
C GLU A 19 5.71 8.59 8.71
N CYS A 20 5.09 7.43 8.46
CA CYS A 20 5.79 6.16 8.37
C CYS A 20 6.86 6.18 7.26
N LEU A 21 6.51 6.66 6.06
CA LEU A 21 7.45 6.73 4.94
C LEU A 21 8.61 7.70 5.23
N GLN A 22 8.36 8.80 5.92
CA GLN A 22 9.41 9.73 6.36
C GLN A 22 10.31 9.12 7.44
N GLN A 23 9.73 8.36 8.37
CA GLN A 23 10.46 7.73 9.47
C GLN A 23 11.36 6.59 8.99
N TYR A 24 10.86 5.75 8.08
CA TYR A 24 11.55 4.52 7.67
C TYR A 24 12.25 4.64 6.32
N GLY A 25 11.95 5.64 5.49
CA GLY A 25 12.61 5.88 4.22
C GLY A 25 12.64 4.65 3.31
N ASP A 26 13.82 4.33 2.77
CA ASP A 26 14.04 3.22 1.83
C ASP A 26 13.82 1.83 2.47
N ASP A 27 13.76 1.74 3.80
CA ASP A 27 13.48 0.49 4.50
C ASP A 27 11.99 0.12 4.51
N ALA A 28 11.11 1.06 4.15
CA ALA A 28 9.67 0.85 4.07
C ALA A 28 9.19 0.56 2.65
N ALA A 29 8.23 -0.36 2.54
CA ALA A 29 7.46 -0.56 1.33
C ALA A 29 5.95 -0.47 1.63
N LEU A 30 5.20 0.18 0.75
CA LEU A 30 3.74 0.23 0.82
C LEU A 30 3.14 -1.12 0.40
N LEU A 31 2.30 -1.68 1.25
CA LEU A 31 1.50 -2.86 0.96
C LEU A 31 0.08 -2.44 0.55
N ALA A 32 -0.19 -2.47 -0.75
CA ALA A 32 -1.52 -2.34 -1.34
C ALA A 32 -2.20 -3.73 -1.45
N GLY A 33 -2.63 -4.14 -2.65
CA GLY A 33 -3.22 -5.46 -2.89
C GLY A 33 -2.25 -6.67 -2.83
N GLY A 34 -0.95 -6.43 -2.62
CA GLY A 34 0.05 -7.46 -2.36
C GLY A 34 0.43 -8.39 -3.54
N GLN A 35 -0.26 -8.30 -4.68
CA GLN A 35 -0.09 -9.25 -5.79
C GLN A 35 1.31 -9.23 -6.42
N SER A 36 1.97 -8.06 -6.45
CA SER A 36 3.34 -7.94 -6.93
C SER A 36 4.37 -7.96 -5.80
N LEU A 37 4.14 -7.18 -4.73
CA LEU A 37 5.10 -7.03 -3.63
C LEU A 37 5.33 -8.35 -2.89
N MET A 38 4.27 -9.08 -2.51
CA MET A 38 4.44 -10.32 -1.74
C MET A 38 5.14 -11.41 -2.55
N ALA A 39 4.91 -11.46 -3.87
CA ALA A 39 5.67 -12.34 -4.77
C ALA A 39 7.16 -11.97 -4.78
N SER A 40 7.49 -10.68 -4.91
CA SER A 40 8.86 -10.16 -4.86
C SER A 40 9.59 -10.51 -3.54
N LEU A 41 8.92 -10.35 -2.39
CA LEU A 41 9.47 -10.72 -1.08
C LEU A 41 9.72 -12.22 -0.94
N ASN A 42 8.76 -13.05 -1.38
CA ASN A 42 8.90 -14.51 -1.32
C ASN A 42 10.05 -15.02 -2.18
N MET A 43 10.34 -14.34 -3.29
CA MET A 43 11.48 -14.60 -4.17
C MET A 43 12.78 -13.90 -3.75
N ARG A 44 12.73 -13.07 -2.69
CA ARG A 44 13.86 -12.27 -2.18
C ARG A 44 14.46 -11.32 -3.23
N LEU A 45 13.62 -10.79 -4.11
CA LEU A 45 14.01 -9.75 -5.07
C LEU A 45 14.01 -8.35 -4.44
N SER A 46 13.30 -8.20 -3.31
CA SER A 46 13.28 -7.02 -2.45
C SER A 46 13.32 -7.46 -0.98
N ALA A 47 13.81 -6.59 -0.10
CA ALA A 47 13.94 -6.88 1.33
C ALA A 47 13.70 -5.63 2.22
N PRO A 48 12.54 -4.95 2.09
CA PRO A 48 12.15 -3.92 3.06
C PRO A 48 12.05 -4.54 4.45
N THR A 49 12.40 -3.75 5.47
CA THR A 49 12.28 -4.18 6.87
C THR A 49 10.94 -3.77 7.48
N VAL A 50 10.20 -2.87 6.82
CA VAL A 50 8.88 -2.40 7.23
C VAL A 50 7.90 -2.50 6.06
N LEU A 51 6.74 -3.11 6.30
CA LEU A 51 5.59 -3.01 5.41
C LEU A 51 4.55 -2.07 6.02
N VAL A 52 4.17 -1.05 5.27
CA VAL A 52 3.10 -0.10 5.62
C VAL A 52 1.87 -0.48 4.81
N ASP A 53 0.91 -1.13 5.47
CA ASP A 53 -0.34 -1.57 4.86
C ASP A 53 -1.34 -0.43 4.78
N ILE A 54 -1.69 -0.07 3.55
CA ILE A 54 -2.59 1.05 3.25
C ILE A 54 -4.03 0.60 2.91
N ASN A 55 -4.37 -0.68 3.13
CA ASN A 55 -5.72 -1.21 2.92
C ASN A 55 -6.78 -0.61 3.87
N ASN A 56 -6.36 0.06 4.95
CA ASN A 56 -7.25 0.70 5.93
C ASN A 56 -7.40 2.20 5.75
N VAL A 57 -6.76 2.77 4.73
CA VAL A 57 -6.86 4.20 4.46
C VAL A 57 -8.04 4.40 3.51
N ASP A 58 -9.25 4.51 4.06
CA ASP A 58 -10.51 4.53 3.31
C ASP A 58 -10.56 5.65 2.24
N SER A 59 -9.89 6.78 2.51
CA SER A 59 -9.79 7.89 1.54
C SER A 59 -9.04 7.54 0.25
N LEU A 60 -8.32 6.41 0.21
CA LEU A 60 -7.62 5.92 -0.98
C LEU A 60 -8.44 4.97 -1.85
N SER A 61 -9.65 4.55 -1.46
CA SER A 61 -10.45 3.59 -2.24
C SER A 61 -11.65 4.21 -2.97
N GLU A 62 -11.95 5.49 -2.72
CA GLU A 62 -13.11 6.17 -3.29
C GLU A 62 -13.10 6.26 -4.83
N ILE A 63 -14.26 6.00 -5.44
CA ILE A 63 -14.54 6.32 -6.85
C ILE A 63 -15.59 7.44 -6.88
N VAL A 64 -15.23 8.61 -7.40
CA VAL A 64 -16.10 9.80 -7.37
C VAL A 64 -15.98 10.65 -8.63
N LEU A 65 -17.11 11.20 -9.09
CA LEU A 65 -17.15 12.20 -10.15
C LEU A 65 -16.89 13.60 -9.57
N VAL A 66 -15.81 14.23 -10.01
CA VAL A 66 -15.42 15.60 -9.63
C VAL A 66 -15.52 16.49 -10.87
N GLY A 67 -16.63 17.21 -10.99
CA GLY A 67 -16.95 17.96 -12.20
C GLY A 67 -17.09 17.03 -13.41
N ASN A 68 -16.18 17.17 -14.38
CA ASN A 68 -16.16 16.34 -15.59
C ASN A 68 -15.09 15.22 -15.52
N HIS A 69 -14.50 14.95 -14.36
CA HIS A 69 -13.45 13.96 -14.18
C HIS A 69 -13.89 12.86 -13.23
N LEU A 70 -13.62 11.61 -13.62
CA LEU A 70 -13.72 10.47 -12.70
C LEU A 70 -12.40 10.37 -11.92
N ARG A 71 -12.48 10.46 -10.58
CA ARG A 71 -11.36 10.18 -9.68
C ARG A 71 -11.53 8.76 -9.15
N ILE A 72 -10.51 7.94 -9.36
CA ILE A 72 -10.43 6.56 -8.87
C ILE A 72 -9.31 6.52 -7.83
N GLY A 73 -9.62 6.02 -6.64
CA GLY A 73 -8.66 5.86 -5.56
C GLY A 73 -7.59 4.82 -5.88
N ALA A 74 -6.37 5.04 -5.39
CA ALA A 74 -5.24 4.12 -5.62
C ALA A 74 -5.46 2.72 -5.03
N MET A 75 -6.35 2.59 -4.04
CA MET A 75 -6.73 1.35 -3.37
C MET A 75 -8.05 0.76 -3.88
N THR A 76 -8.65 1.33 -4.93
CA THR A 76 -9.79 0.70 -5.62
C THR A 76 -9.35 -0.65 -6.19
N ARG A 77 -10.10 -1.71 -5.89
CA ARG A 77 -9.79 -3.07 -6.33
C ARG A 77 -10.20 -3.27 -7.79
N GLN A 78 -9.49 -4.16 -8.49
CA GLN A 78 -9.79 -4.49 -9.89
C GLN A 78 -11.26 -4.93 -10.10
N VAL A 79 -11.83 -5.69 -9.16
CA VAL A 79 -13.23 -6.14 -9.21
C VAL A 79 -14.26 -5.01 -9.05
N GLU A 80 -13.86 -3.84 -8.58
CA GLU A 80 -14.75 -2.69 -8.44
C GLU A 80 -14.80 -1.85 -9.72
N VAL A 81 -13.88 -2.11 -10.68
CA VAL A 81 -13.77 -1.37 -11.95
C VAL A 81 -14.02 -2.23 -13.21
N GLU A 82 -14.00 -3.56 -13.08
CA GLU A 82 -14.34 -4.54 -14.13
C GLU A 82 -15.78 -5.05 -13.99
#